data_AF-A0A2V1NDZ2-F1
#
_entry.id   AF-A0A2V1NDZ2-F1
#
_cell.length_a   1.000
_cell.length_b   1.000
_cell.length_c   1.000
_cell.angle_alpha   90.00
_cell.angle_beta   90.00
_cell.angle_gamma   90.00
#
_symmetry.space_group_name_H-M   'P 1'
#
loop_
_entity.id
_entity.type
_entity.pdbx_description
1 polymer ?
#
loop_
_entity_poly.entity_id
_entity_poly.type
_entity_poly.pdbx_seq_one_letter_code
_entity_poly.pdbx_strand_id
1 'polypeptide(L)'
;MNIADTPVTGLGLTGFTEVESGLWQDGAGLLLSVHFFPLAPDLPAPLSDPARLRAGAAQGVAGSGGGLVEAEFGAVDGVPALWQLVKMPLGSRPGQAFLASWTVPRDRCSVVVKAQAAEGPMTGMREAVILAEVGPEEYFRPHPYGARGGLPYHVGDLERWDARFPDHPLTRVRETLRRVTPTVTLDEGFKGLPGFGERKRRWFRR
;
A
#
# COMPACT_ATOMS: atom_id res chain seq x y z
N MET A 1 1.29 -17.11 11.85
CA MET A 1 -0.16 -16.91 11.69
C MET A 1 -0.53 -17.67 10.43
N ASN A 2 -1.28 -18.77 10.55
CA ASN A 2 -1.52 -19.72 9.46
C ASN A 2 -2.41 -19.07 8.37
N ILE A 3 -2.04 -19.20 7.10
CA ILE A 3 -2.90 -18.81 5.96
C ILE A 3 -4.25 -19.53 6.02
N ALA A 4 -4.30 -20.70 6.66
CA ALA A 4 -5.53 -21.47 6.87
C ALA A 4 -6.67 -20.69 7.55
N ASP A 5 -6.39 -19.59 8.26
CA ASP A 5 -7.40 -18.74 8.92
C ASP A 5 -7.59 -17.35 8.27
N THR A 6 -6.90 -17.09 7.15
CA THR A 6 -7.02 -15.84 6.40
C THR A 6 -8.07 -16.04 5.31
N PRO A 7 -9.01 -15.10 5.07
CA PRO A 7 -10.01 -15.22 4.00
C PRO A 7 -9.43 -14.98 2.60
N VAL A 8 -8.16 -15.36 2.39
CA VAL A 8 -7.48 -15.44 1.10
C VAL A 8 -7.23 -16.91 0.83
N THR A 9 -7.88 -17.42 -0.22
CA THR A 9 -7.87 -18.85 -0.59
C THR A 9 -6.96 -19.15 -1.77
N GLY A 10 -6.44 -18.11 -2.44
CA GLY A 10 -5.50 -18.22 -3.56
C GLY A 10 -4.57 -17.02 -3.63
N LEU A 11 -3.29 -17.27 -3.94
CA LEU A 11 -2.26 -16.25 -4.10
C LEU A 11 -1.15 -16.77 -5.03
N GLY A 12 -0.86 -16.04 -6.11
CA GLY A 12 0.23 -16.36 -7.03
C GLY A 12 1.59 -16.05 -6.41
N LEU A 13 2.36 -17.09 -6.11
CA LEU A 13 3.63 -17.02 -5.38
C LEU A 13 4.85 -17.36 -6.26
N THR A 14 4.71 -17.30 -7.59
CA THR A 14 5.84 -17.56 -8.49
C THR A 14 6.99 -16.59 -8.20
N GLY A 15 8.18 -17.15 -7.92
CA GLY A 15 9.38 -16.39 -7.57
C GLY A 15 9.51 -16.03 -6.08
N PHE A 16 8.58 -16.47 -5.24
CA PHE A 16 8.58 -16.26 -3.80
C PHE A 16 8.82 -17.57 -3.04
N THR A 17 9.53 -17.49 -1.92
CA THR A 17 9.70 -18.57 -0.96
C THR A 17 9.08 -18.16 0.37
N GLU A 18 8.29 -19.04 1.00
CA GLU A 18 7.72 -18.75 2.32
C GLU A 18 8.84 -18.76 3.37
N VAL A 19 8.99 -17.65 4.09
CA VAL A 19 10.03 -17.49 5.12
C VAL A 19 9.43 -17.54 6.52
N GLU A 20 8.19 -17.08 6.66
CA GLU A 20 7.36 -17.24 7.85
C GLU A 20 5.91 -17.42 7.40
N SER A 21 5.07 -17.96 8.27
CA SER A 21 3.68 -18.23 7.91
C SER A 21 2.93 -16.94 7.53
N GLY A 22 2.50 -16.85 6.26
CA GLY A 22 1.86 -15.65 5.68
C GLY A 22 2.83 -14.56 5.20
N LEU A 23 4.13 -14.87 5.14
CA LEU A 23 5.20 -13.98 4.71
C LEU A 23 6.12 -14.72 3.73
N TRP A 24 6.25 -14.18 2.53
CA TRP A 24 7.11 -14.72 1.50
C TRP A 24 8.15 -13.72 1.06
N GLN A 25 9.32 -14.21 0.67
CA GLN A 25 10.43 -13.39 0.20
C GLN A 25 10.86 -13.81 -1.20
N ASP A 26 11.15 -12.85 -2.07
CA ASP A 26 11.79 -13.12 -3.36
C ASP A 26 13.33 -13.18 -3.26
N GLY A 27 13.99 -13.61 -4.33
CA GLY A 27 15.46 -13.74 -4.35
C GLY A 27 16.24 -12.43 -4.16
N ALA A 28 15.57 -11.27 -4.26
CA ALA A 28 16.18 -9.96 -4.07
C ALA A 28 15.63 -9.25 -2.81
N GLY A 29 15.06 -10.02 -1.88
CA GLY A 29 14.73 -9.57 -0.53
C GLY A 29 13.39 -8.84 -0.37
N LEU A 30 12.57 -8.70 -1.42
CA LEU A 30 11.23 -8.11 -1.30
C LEU A 30 10.34 -9.07 -0.53
N LEU A 31 9.58 -8.53 0.41
CA LEU A 31 8.62 -9.28 1.21
C LEU A 31 7.20 -9.06 0.69
N LEU A 32 6.50 -10.16 0.42
CA LEU A 32 5.06 -10.21 0.17
C LEU A 32 4.40 -10.78 1.43
N SER A 33 3.30 -10.19 1.86
CA SER A 33 2.53 -10.70 2.98
C SER A 33 1.04 -10.50 2.77
N VAL A 34 0.27 -11.35 3.46
CA VAL A 34 -1.19 -11.22 3.54
C VAL A 34 -1.56 -11.17 5.00
N HIS A 35 -2.44 -10.22 5.33
CA HIS A 35 -2.94 -10.04 6.68
C HIS A 35 -4.46 -10.03 6.69
N PHE A 36 -5.04 -10.73 7.65
CA PHE A 36 -6.43 -10.55 8.04
C PHE A 36 -6.51 -9.85 9.38
N PHE A 37 -7.24 -8.74 9.42
CA PHE A 37 -7.51 -8.00 10.65
C PHE A 37 -8.98 -8.20 11.03
N PRO A 38 -9.30 -8.97 12.10
CA PRO A 38 -10.67 -9.20 12.56
C PRO A 38 -11.21 -8.02 13.39
N LEU A 39 -10.92 -6.80 12.96
CA LEU A 39 -11.27 -5.55 13.62
C LEU A 39 -11.77 -4.55 12.58
N ALA A 40 -12.54 -3.55 13.01
CA ALA A 40 -12.96 -2.46 12.14
C ALA A 40 -11.73 -1.86 11.41
N PRO A 41 -11.77 -1.68 10.08
CA PRO A 41 -10.64 -1.15 9.34
C PRO A 41 -10.17 0.19 9.92
N ASP A 42 -8.87 0.30 10.16
CA ASP A 42 -8.23 1.56 10.53
C ASP A 42 -8.05 2.46 9.29
N LEU A 43 -9.19 2.88 8.74
CA LEU A 43 -9.26 3.79 7.60
C LEU A 43 -9.97 5.09 8.04
N PRO A 44 -9.49 6.26 7.59
CA PRO A 44 -10.01 7.55 8.03
C PRO A 44 -11.43 7.86 7.50
N ALA A 45 -11.88 7.13 6.48
CA ALA A 45 -13.18 7.27 5.83
C ALA A 45 -13.54 5.98 5.05
N PRO A 46 -14.81 5.76 4.68
CA PRO A 46 -15.17 4.68 3.76
C PRO A 46 -14.64 4.93 2.34
N LEU A 47 -14.59 3.88 1.51
CA LEU A 47 -14.18 3.99 0.10
C LEU A 47 -15.11 4.90 -0.72
N SER A 48 -16.35 5.09 -0.27
CA SER A 48 -17.33 5.99 -0.87
C SER A 48 -17.05 7.48 -0.62
N ASP A 49 -16.10 7.83 0.25
CA ASP A 49 -15.63 9.20 0.50
C ASP A 49 -14.12 9.31 0.16
N PRO A 50 -13.77 9.29 -1.15
CA PRO A 50 -12.39 9.16 -1.58
C PRO A 50 -11.53 10.37 -1.23
N ALA A 51 -12.10 11.56 -1.19
CA ALA A 51 -11.37 12.79 -0.86
C ALA A 51 -10.94 12.79 0.61
N ARG A 52 -11.87 12.50 1.53
CA ARG A 52 -11.55 12.41 2.96
C ARG A 52 -10.63 11.24 3.25
N LEU A 53 -10.83 10.11 2.57
CA LEU A 53 -9.97 8.95 2.73
C LEU A 53 -8.51 9.28 2.36
N ARG A 54 -8.28 9.85 1.17
CA ARG A 54 -6.94 10.24 0.70
C ARG A 54 -6.28 11.25 1.63
N ALA A 55 -6.98 12.30 2.01
CA ALA A 55 -6.44 13.34 2.90
C ALA A 55 -6.08 12.77 4.28
N GLY A 56 -6.97 11.97 4.87
CA GLY A 56 -6.73 11.33 6.16
C GLY A 56 -5.58 10.32 6.11
N ALA A 57 -5.49 9.51 5.05
CA ALA A 57 -4.41 8.54 4.87
C ALA A 57 -3.07 9.24 4.70
N ALA A 58 -3.03 10.30 3.88
CA ALA A 58 -1.84 11.11 3.69
C ALA A 58 -1.35 11.72 5.01
N GLN A 59 -2.27 12.30 5.79
CA GLN A 59 -1.92 12.90 7.08
C GLN A 59 -1.52 11.86 8.13
N GLY A 60 -2.14 10.68 8.15
CA GLY A 60 -1.77 9.60 9.06
C GLY A 60 -0.36 9.07 8.80
N VAL A 61 -0.01 8.86 7.53
CA VAL A 61 1.34 8.46 7.12
C VAL A 61 2.37 9.54 7.47
N ALA A 62 2.05 10.81 7.20
CA ALA A 62 2.91 11.93 7.57
C ALA A 62 3.13 12.04 9.09
N GLY A 63 2.10 11.79 9.89
CA GLY A 63 2.18 11.73 11.35
C GLY A 63 3.10 10.61 11.88
N SER A 64 3.30 9.57 11.08
CA SER A 64 4.25 8.48 11.37
C SER A 64 5.67 8.75 10.81
N GLY A 65 5.92 9.95 10.28
CA GLY A 65 7.19 10.34 9.67
C GLY A 65 7.38 9.85 8.23
N GLY A 66 6.39 9.21 7.62
CA GLY A 66 6.43 8.74 6.24
C GLY A 66 5.88 9.74 5.23
N GLY A 67 5.77 9.33 3.97
CA GLY A 67 5.08 10.06 2.91
C GLY A 67 4.18 9.12 2.11
N LEU A 68 2.93 9.52 1.86
CA LEU A 68 2.03 8.80 0.97
C LEU A 68 2.39 9.12 -0.48
N VAL A 69 2.71 8.10 -1.27
CA VAL A 69 3.06 8.22 -2.69
C VAL A 69 1.82 8.13 -3.55
N GLU A 70 0.98 7.11 -3.33
CA GLU A 70 -0.24 6.85 -4.09
C GLU A 70 -1.39 6.45 -3.16
N ALA A 71 -2.60 6.89 -3.50
CA ALA A 71 -3.84 6.36 -2.94
C ALA A 71 -4.93 6.28 -4.01
N GLU A 72 -5.18 5.07 -4.48
CA GLU A 72 -6.08 4.78 -5.60
C GLU A 72 -7.16 3.76 -5.21
N PHE A 73 -8.23 3.71 -6.00
CA PHE A 73 -9.35 2.81 -5.75
C PHE A 73 -9.43 1.79 -6.87
N GLY A 74 -9.69 0.55 -6.50
CA GLY A 74 -9.84 -0.54 -7.45
C GLY A 74 -10.56 -1.71 -6.81
N ALA A 75 -10.17 -2.91 -7.19
CA ALA A 75 -10.74 -4.13 -6.63
C ALA A 75 -9.69 -5.24 -6.49
N VAL A 76 -9.90 -6.12 -5.53
CA VAL A 76 -9.19 -7.40 -5.38
C VAL A 76 -10.25 -8.49 -5.43
N ASP A 77 -10.11 -9.43 -6.38
CA ASP A 77 -11.10 -10.48 -6.62
C ASP A 77 -12.55 -9.95 -6.72
N GLY A 78 -12.72 -8.84 -7.46
CA GLY A 78 -14.01 -8.17 -7.65
C GLY A 78 -14.54 -7.36 -6.46
N VAL A 79 -13.88 -7.38 -5.30
CA VAL A 79 -14.30 -6.62 -4.11
C VAL A 79 -13.62 -5.25 -4.08
N PRO A 80 -14.38 -4.14 -3.85
CA PRO A 80 -13.81 -2.80 -3.74
C PRO A 80 -12.66 -2.71 -2.72
N ALA A 81 -11.56 -2.10 -3.15
CA ALA A 81 -10.32 -2.05 -2.39
C ALA A 81 -9.60 -0.69 -2.56
N LEU A 82 -8.76 -0.39 -1.58
CA LEU A 82 -7.87 0.76 -1.56
C LEU A 82 -6.44 0.32 -1.86
N TRP A 83 -5.84 0.88 -2.91
CA TRP A 83 -4.41 0.84 -3.16
C TRP A 83 -3.74 1.96 -2.37
N GLN A 84 -2.67 1.64 -1.65
CA GLN A 84 -1.77 2.61 -1.06
C GLN A 84 -0.34 2.24 -1.38
N LEU A 85 0.46 3.26 -1.69
CA LEU A 85 1.90 3.15 -1.71
C LEU A 85 2.47 4.23 -0.80
N VAL A 86 3.29 3.84 0.17
CA VAL A 86 3.93 4.76 1.11
C VAL A 86 5.44 4.57 1.09
N LYS A 87 6.16 5.65 1.41
CA LYS A 87 7.59 5.62 1.72
C LYS A 87 7.80 5.97 3.19
N MET A 88 8.69 5.24 3.85
CA MET A 88 9.01 5.36 5.27
C MET A 88 10.52 5.52 5.45
N PRO A 89 11.00 6.32 6.40
CA PRO A 89 12.43 6.35 6.72
C PRO A 89 12.86 5.01 7.34
N LEU A 90 14.10 4.58 7.10
CA LEU A 90 14.67 3.37 7.72
C LEU A 90 15.08 3.55 9.20
N GLY A 91 14.83 4.73 9.78
CA GLY A 91 15.07 5.03 11.18
C GLY A 91 16.55 5.10 11.52
N SER A 92 17.15 3.96 11.87
CA SER A 92 18.53 3.86 12.38
C SER A 92 19.60 4.01 11.31
N ARG A 93 19.23 4.02 10.03
CA ARG A 93 20.16 4.24 8.90
C ARG A 93 19.54 5.11 7.81
N PRO A 94 20.37 5.74 6.95
CA PRO A 94 19.88 6.43 5.77
C PRO A 94 19.10 5.52 4.83
N GLY A 95 18.18 6.12 4.09
CA GLY A 95 17.36 5.47 3.07
C GLY A 95 15.89 5.31 3.46
N GLN A 96 15.14 4.72 2.54
CA GLN A 96 13.71 4.59 2.61
C GLN A 96 13.26 3.13 2.43
N ALA A 97 12.17 2.77 3.09
CA ALA A 97 11.38 1.59 2.79
C ALA A 97 10.12 2.00 2.05
N PHE A 98 9.75 1.21 1.05
CA PHE A 98 8.53 1.39 0.27
C PHE A 98 7.59 0.25 0.56
N LEU A 99 6.34 0.58 0.86
CA LEU A 99 5.30 -0.36 1.19
C LEU A 99 4.13 -0.09 0.25
N ALA A 100 3.81 -1.05 -0.59
CA ALA A 100 2.59 -1.04 -1.39
C ALA A 100 1.58 -2.00 -0.77
N SER A 101 0.30 -1.66 -0.79
CA SER A 101 -0.75 -2.52 -0.26
C SER A 101 -2.09 -2.32 -0.96
N TRP A 102 -2.80 -3.43 -1.14
CA TRP A 102 -4.24 -3.42 -1.33
C TRP A 102 -4.92 -3.73 -0.01
N THR A 103 -5.78 -2.83 0.45
CA THR A 103 -6.68 -3.06 1.59
C THR A 103 -8.10 -3.29 1.07
N VAL A 104 -8.70 -4.42 1.42
CA VAL A 104 -10.09 -4.77 1.14
C VAL A 104 -10.90 -4.59 2.43
N PRO A 105 -11.55 -3.43 2.65
CA PRO A 105 -12.23 -3.16 3.91
C PRO A 105 -13.68 -3.66 3.90
N ARG A 106 -14.05 -4.41 4.94
CA ARG A 106 -15.44 -4.73 5.31
C ARG A 106 -15.79 -4.03 6.63
N ASP A 107 -17.05 -4.05 7.05
CA ASP A 107 -17.53 -3.30 8.24
C ASP A 107 -16.71 -3.56 9.52
N ARG A 108 -16.26 -4.80 9.73
CA ARG A 108 -15.59 -5.24 10.97
C ARG A 108 -14.30 -6.00 10.76
N CYS A 109 -13.79 -6.02 9.54
CA CYS A 109 -12.54 -6.69 9.22
C CYS A 109 -11.95 -6.14 7.92
N SER A 110 -10.68 -6.46 7.69
CA SER A 110 -10.04 -6.21 6.41
C SER A 110 -9.08 -7.33 6.04
N VAL A 111 -8.89 -7.50 4.73
CA VAL A 111 -7.76 -8.20 4.16
C VAL A 111 -6.78 -7.17 3.63
N VAL A 112 -5.49 -7.35 3.89
CA VAL A 112 -4.43 -6.53 3.33
C VAL A 112 -3.42 -7.42 2.63
N VAL A 113 -3.25 -7.22 1.32
CA VAL A 113 -2.16 -7.84 0.54
C VAL A 113 -1.08 -6.77 0.36
N LYS A 114 0.13 -7.06 0.82
CA LYS A 114 1.18 -6.05 0.97
C LYS A 114 2.50 -6.53 0.36
N ALA A 115 3.18 -5.66 -0.36
CA ALA A 115 4.57 -5.83 -0.76
C ALA A 115 5.42 -4.75 -0.09
N GLN A 116 6.61 -5.12 0.40
CA GLN A 116 7.55 -4.19 1.00
C GLN A 116 8.98 -4.48 0.58
N ALA A 117 9.72 -3.42 0.29
CA ALA A 117 11.14 -3.47 0.00
C ALA A 117 11.82 -2.22 0.56
N ALA A 118 13.06 -2.39 1.02
CA ALA A 118 13.89 -1.30 1.50
C ALA A 118 15.00 -1.01 0.51
N GLU A 119 15.46 0.23 0.45
CA GLU A 119 16.73 0.53 -0.21
C GLU A 119 17.86 -0.27 0.43
N GLY A 120 18.91 -0.52 -0.34
CA GLY A 120 20.09 -1.26 0.11
C GLY A 120 21.13 -0.36 0.78
N PRO A 121 22.41 -0.75 0.75
CA PRO A 121 23.52 0.08 1.20
C PRO A 121 23.67 1.39 0.41
N MET A 122 23.40 1.34 -0.90
CA MET A 122 23.31 2.54 -1.75
C MET A 122 21.86 3.02 -1.79
N THR A 123 21.65 4.26 -1.36
CA THR A 123 20.32 4.88 -1.16
C THR A 123 20.22 6.20 -1.93
N GLY A 124 19.02 6.59 -2.35
CA GLY A 124 18.76 7.90 -2.95
C GLY A 124 19.21 8.03 -4.41
N MET A 125 19.58 6.93 -5.07
CA MET A 125 20.09 6.98 -6.45
C MET A 125 19.00 7.41 -7.44
N ARG A 126 17.79 6.88 -7.29
CA ARG A 126 16.63 7.29 -8.11
C ARG A 126 16.36 8.76 -7.94
N GLU A 127 16.31 9.21 -6.69
CA GLU A 127 16.03 10.58 -6.30
C GLU A 127 17.09 11.53 -6.86
N ALA A 128 18.37 11.21 -6.70
CA ALA A 128 19.48 12.03 -7.17
C ALA A 128 19.52 12.18 -8.70
N VAL A 129 19.31 11.09 -9.44
CA VAL A 129 19.29 11.13 -10.91
C VAL A 129 18.12 11.97 -11.41
N ILE A 130 16.93 11.79 -10.85
CA ILE A 130 15.73 12.55 -11.27
C ILE A 130 15.86 14.01 -10.86
N LEU A 131 16.36 14.31 -9.66
CA LEU A 131 16.62 15.67 -9.20
C LEU A 131 17.60 16.40 -10.13
N ALA A 132 18.68 15.73 -10.56
CA ALA A 132 19.64 16.30 -11.50
C ALA A 132 19.02 16.58 -12.88
N GLU A 133 18.06 15.75 -13.31
CA GLU A 133 17.39 15.89 -14.60
C GLU A 133 16.32 17.00 -14.62
N VAL A 134 15.49 17.10 -13.58
CA VAL A 134 14.36 18.04 -13.55
C VAL A 134 14.70 19.36 -12.86
N GLY A 135 15.79 19.40 -12.08
CA GLY A 135 16.19 20.54 -11.28
C GLY A 135 15.44 20.63 -9.94
N PRO A 136 16.03 21.29 -8.93
CA PRO A 136 15.49 21.36 -7.57
C PRO A 136 14.14 22.09 -7.46
N GLU A 137 13.88 23.06 -8.35
CA GLU A 137 12.63 23.83 -8.36
C GLU A 137 11.40 22.96 -8.71
N GLU A 138 11.58 22.00 -9.62
CA GLU A 138 10.51 21.12 -10.10
C GLU A 138 10.41 19.79 -9.34
N TYR A 139 11.45 19.45 -8.57
CA TYR A 139 11.57 18.15 -7.95
C TYR A 139 10.57 17.95 -6.80
N PHE A 140 10.56 18.86 -5.83
CA PHE A 140 9.62 18.82 -4.70
C PHE A 140 8.31 19.48 -5.07
N ARG A 141 7.19 18.83 -4.73
CA ARG A 141 5.86 19.35 -5.04
C ARG A 141 4.96 19.32 -3.81
N PRO A 142 3.96 20.21 -3.73
CA PRO A 142 2.89 20.08 -2.75
C PRO A 142 2.29 18.68 -2.82
N HIS A 143 2.05 18.07 -1.65
CA HIS A 143 1.45 16.74 -1.60
C HIS A 143 0.05 16.77 -2.23
N PRO A 144 -0.30 15.87 -3.16
CA PRO A 144 -1.55 15.93 -3.93
C PRO A 144 -2.81 15.82 -3.05
N TYR A 145 -2.68 15.21 -1.87
CA TYR A 145 -3.76 15.07 -0.88
C TYR A 145 -3.61 16.00 0.34
N GLY A 146 -2.72 17.00 0.27
CA GLY A 146 -2.63 18.05 1.28
C GLY A 146 -1.94 17.70 2.61
N ALA A 147 -1.25 16.56 2.68
CA ALA A 147 -0.49 16.20 3.89
C ALA A 147 0.58 17.23 4.23
N ARG A 148 0.79 17.41 5.54
CA ARG A 148 1.84 18.27 6.09
C ARG A 148 2.74 17.47 7.04
N GLY A 149 4.05 17.70 6.95
CA GLY A 149 5.06 16.94 7.69
C GLY A 149 5.44 15.63 7.02
N GLY A 150 6.24 14.81 7.72
CA GLY A 150 6.73 13.53 7.20
C GLY A 150 7.75 13.68 6.06
N LEU A 151 7.89 12.62 5.26
CA LEU A 151 8.74 12.63 4.07
C LEU A 151 8.09 13.45 2.94
N PRO A 152 8.85 14.32 2.24
CA PRO A 152 8.30 15.19 1.21
C PRO A 152 7.83 14.40 -0.01
N TYR A 153 6.74 14.85 -0.63
CA TYR A 153 6.30 14.36 -1.93
C TYR A 153 7.17 14.97 -3.04
N HIS A 154 7.62 14.15 -3.99
CA HIS A 154 8.44 14.62 -5.09
C HIS A 154 8.19 13.85 -6.38
N VAL A 155 8.55 14.46 -7.52
CA VAL A 155 8.34 13.86 -8.84
C VAL A 155 9.04 12.52 -9.03
N GLY A 156 10.10 12.23 -8.25
CA GLY A 156 10.77 10.93 -8.24
C GLY A 156 9.86 9.76 -7.82
N ASP A 157 8.78 10.05 -7.09
CA ASP A 157 7.82 9.04 -6.63
C ASP A 157 6.93 8.52 -7.78
N LEU A 158 6.85 9.28 -8.88
CA LEU A 158 5.91 9.02 -9.97
C LEU A 158 6.30 7.77 -10.76
N GLU A 159 5.28 6.99 -11.12
CA GLU A 159 5.42 5.72 -11.85
C GLU A 159 6.17 5.86 -13.18
N ARG A 160 6.09 7.01 -13.88
CA ARG A 160 6.75 7.21 -15.18
C ARG A 160 8.27 6.94 -15.17
N TRP A 161 8.90 6.96 -13.99
CA TRP A 161 10.33 6.70 -13.84
C TRP A 161 10.66 5.22 -13.66
N ASP A 162 9.69 4.36 -13.36
CA ASP A 162 9.92 2.98 -12.96
C ASP A 162 10.71 2.18 -13.99
N ALA A 163 10.41 2.33 -15.27
CA ALA A 163 11.12 1.65 -16.35
C ALA A 163 12.62 1.98 -16.39
N ARG A 164 13.05 3.14 -15.86
CA ARG A 164 14.46 3.53 -15.75
C ARG A 164 15.12 3.03 -14.46
N PHE A 165 14.34 2.60 -13.48
CA PHE A 165 14.80 2.14 -12.17
C PHE A 165 14.11 0.82 -11.79
N PRO A 166 14.27 -0.26 -12.58
CA PRO A 166 13.55 -1.52 -12.37
C PRO A 166 13.87 -2.16 -11.02
N ASP A 167 15.12 -2.05 -10.58
CA ASP A 167 15.57 -2.64 -9.30
C ASP A 167 15.25 -1.78 -8.08
N HIS A 168 14.74 -0.56 -8.28
CA HIS A 168 14.45 0.33 -7.17
C HIS A 168 13.27 -0.20 -6.34
N PRO A 169 13.35 -0.17 -5.00
CA PRO A 169 12.31 -0.72 -4.13
C PRO A 169 10.89 -0.23 -4.44
N LEU A 170 10.73 1.07 -4.72
CA LEU A 170 9.45 1.66 -5.16
C LEU A 170 8.85 0.96 -6.38
N THR A 171 9.67 0.78 -7.43
CA THR A 171 9.26 0.08 -8.66
C THR A 171 8.87 -1.36 -8.34
N ARG A 172 9.73 -2.06 -7.59
CA ARG A 172 9.54 -3.48 -7.29
C ARG A 172 8.27 -3.76 -6.51
N VAL A 173 7.92 -2.94 -5.51
CA VAL A 173 6.66 -3.14 -4.76
C VAL A 173 5.43 -2.86 -5.62
N ARG A 174 5.50 -1.84 -6.50
CA ARG A 174 4.43 -1.48 -7.43
C ARG A 174 4.18 -2.61 -8.44
N GLU A 175 5.24 -3.08 -9.10
CA GLU A 175 5.18 -4.19 -10.06
C GLU A 175 4.74 -5.50 -9.43
N THR A 176 5.26 -5.81 -8.24
CA THR A 176 4.91 -7.05 -7.53
C THR A 176 3.42 -7.13 -7.25
N LEU A 177 2.81 -6.10 -6.65
CA LEU A 177 1.39 -6.16 -6.37
C LEU A 177 0.54 -6.12 -7.64
N ARG A 178 0.95 -5.42 -8.69
CA ARG A 178 0.24 -5.48 -9.98
C ARG A 178 0.22 -6.88 -10.59
N ARG A 179 1.32 -7.62 -10.42
CA ARG A 179 1.41 -9.02 -10.86
C ARG A 179 0.62 -9.97 -9.97
N VAL A 180 0.67 -9.78 -8.65
CA VAL A 180 0.10 -10.71 -7.66
C VAL A 180 -1.41 -10.50 -7.50
N THR A 181 -1.90 -9.26 -7.46
CA THR A 181 -3.31 -8.95 -7.19
C THR A 181 -4.32 -9.68 -8.10
N PRO A 182 -4.10 -9.82 -9.43
CA PRO A 182 -5.01 -10.57 -10.29
C PRO A 182 -5.14 -12.06 -9.96
N THR A 183 -4.21 -12.61 -9.17
CA THR A 183 -4.19 -14.02 -8.75
C THR A 183 -4.75 -14.24 -7.34
N VAL A 184 -5.13 -13.16 -6.65
CA VAL A 184 -5.71 -13.24 -5.31
C VAL A 184 -7.14 -13.76 -5.42
N THR A 185 -7.46 -14.79 -4.65
CA THR A 185 -8.83 -15.26 -4.45
C THR A 185 -9.24 -15.01 -3.00
N LEU A 186 -10.39 -14.39 -2.80
CA LEU A 186 -10.98 -14.13 -1.49
C LEU A 186 -12.07 -15.16 -1.17
N ASP A 187 -12.23 -15.49 0.10
CA ASP A 187 -13.33 -16.33 0.58
C ASP A 187 -14.70 -15.68 0.31
N GLU A 188 -15.67 -16.46 -0.17
CA GLU A 188 -17.02 -15.96 -0.52
C GLU A 188 -17.78 -15.39 0.68
N GLY A 189 -17.57 -15.96 1.87
CA GLY A 189 -18.14 -15.42 3.11
C GLY A 189 -17.61 -14.02 3.41
N PHE A 190 -16.31 -13.80 3.20
CA PHE A 190 -15.71 -12.48 3.31
C PHE A 190 -16.23 -11.48 2.26
N LYS A 191 -16.34 -11.90 1.00
CA LYS A 191 -16.89 -11.07 -0.09
C LYS A 191 -18.31 -10.59 0.22
N GLY A 192 -19.12 -11.45 0.82
CA GLY A 192 -20.52 -11.17 1.18
C GLY A 192 -20.73 -10.24 2.37
N LEU A 193 -19.70 -9.93 3.15
CA LEU A 193 -19.81 -8.99 4.28
C LEU A 193 -20.18 -7.58 3.79
N PRO A 194 -20.76 -6.68 4.60
CA PRO A 194 -20.98 -5.27 4.21
C PRO A 194 -19.67 -4.48 4.08
N GLY A 195 -19.64 -3.47 3.22
CA GLY A 195 -18.48 -2.58 3.08
C GLY A 195 -18.28 -1.69 4.30
N PHE A 196 -17.04 -1.28 4.54
CA PHE A 196 -16.71 -0.34 5.60
C PHE A 196 -17.49 0.96 5.43
N GLY A 197 -18.24 1.35 6.47
CA GLY A 197 -19.07 2.56 6.48
C GLY A 197 -20.43 2.45 5.79
N GLU A 198 -20.82 1.27 5.27
CA GLU A 198 -22.11 1.07 4.57
C GLU A 198 -23.30 0.80 5.50
N ARG A 199 -23.13 0.90 6.82
CA ARG A 199 -24.25 0.67 7.76
C ARG A 199 -25.36 1.68 7.56
N LYS A 200 -26.48 1.21 7.00
CA LYS A 200 -27.78 1.91 7.08
C LYS A 200 -28.11 2.10 8.56
N ARG A 201 -28.29 3.35 9.00
CA ARG A 201 -28.88 3.66 10.30
C ARG A 201 -30.25 3.00 10.36
N ARG A 202 -30.42 1.98 11.20
CA ARG A 202 -31.75 1.49 11.56
C ARG A 202 -32.41 2.57 12.39
N TRP A 203 -33.23 3.40 11.74
CA TRP A 203 -34.16 4.28 12.42
C TRP A 203 -35.18 3.39 13.13
N PHE A 204 -35.06 3.26 14.45
CA PHE A 204 -36.18 2.79 15.26
C PHE A 204 -37.24 3.91 15.25
N ARG A 205 -38.28 3.74 14.45
CA ARG A 205 -39.54 4.48 14.68
C ARG A 205 -40.18 3.84 15.91
N ARG A 206 -40.26 4.61 17.00
CA ARG A 206 -41.18 4.36 18.10
C ARG A 206 -42.61 4.59 17.64
#